data_AF-A0A9W9X651-F1
#
_entry.id   AF-A0A9W9X651-F1
#
_cell.length_a   1.000
_cell.length_b   1.000
_cell.length_c   1.000
_cell.angle_alpha   90.00
_cell.angle_beta   90.00
_cell.angle_gamma   90.00
#
_symmetry.space_group_name_H-M   'P 1'
#
loop_
_entity.id
_entity.type
_entity.pdbx_description
1 polymer ?
#
loop_
_entity_poly.entity_id
_entity_poly.type
_entity_poly.pdbx_seq_one_letter_code
_entity_poly.pdbx_strand_id
1 'polypeptide(L)'
;MDSSGSLGLGLAQAIGISGAAWLSGNIFALSINTVAALQESIHEDKVSPSIIAKQWSRMYAKGKTQNPPIAAAVAASFFYLAWSAPSDTFPANRATLSLSGLYSSAAVVTLGIVPFTLLAMVGTNNSLHRQAKSEVEVPEAETMELLGKWSYLNVIRGCFPLVGAVLGLMTLA
;
A
#
# COMPACT_ATOMS: atom_id res chain seq x y z
N MET A 1 15.44 -13.77 29.81
CA MET A 1 15.17 -12.93 28.63
C MET A 1 15.91 -11.63 28.84
N ASP A 2 16.98 -11.47 28.10
CA ASP A 2 17.97 -10.42 28.24
C ASP A 2 17.32 -9.11 27.74
N SER A 3 17.65 -7.96 28.33
CA SER A 3 17.03 -6.66 27.97
C SER A 3 17.16 -6.30 26.48
N SER A 4 18.15 -6.86 25.80
CA SER A 4 18.35 -6.79 24.35
C SER A 4 17.27 -7.52 23.55
N GLY A 5 16.77 -8.67 24.03
CA GLY A 5 15.72 -9.45 23.38
C GLY A 5 14.36 -8.74 23.40
N SER A 6 14.02 -8.09 24.52
CA SER A 6 12.79 -7.29 24.62
C SER A 6 12.84 -6.03 23.75
N LEU A 7 14.02 -5.42 23.62
CA LEU A 7 14.19 -4.24 22.75
C LEU A 7 14.02 -4.59 21.27
N GLY A 8 14.60 -5.72 20.82
CA GLY A 8 14.47 -6.17 19.43
C GLY A 8 13.03 -6.46 19.02
N LEU A 9 12.24 -7.10 19.90
CA LEU A 9 10.82 -7.35 19.67
C LEU A 9 10.02 -6.04 19.60
N GLY A 10 10.24 -5.11 20.54
CA GLY A 10 9.56 -3.82 20.55
C GLY A 10 9.86 -2.98 19.29
N LEU A 11 11.12 -2.99 18.82
CA LEU A 11 11.51 -2.32 17.58
C LEU A 11 10.84 -2.94 16.35
N ALA A 12 10.81 -4.27 16.26
CA ALA A 12 10.13 -4.95 15.16
C ALA A 12 8.62 -4.66 15.15
N GLN A 13 7.97 -4.59 16.32
CA GLN A 13 6.57 -4.19 16.44
C GLN A 13 6.36 -2.74 15.97
N ALA A 14 7.19 -1.82 16.43
CA ALA A 14 7.11 -0.41 16.05
C ALA A 14 7.28 -0.25 14.53
N ILE A 15 8.30 -0.88 13.94
CA ILE A 15 8.56 -0.84 12.49
C ILE A 15 7.40 -1.46 11.70
N GLY A 16 6.94 -2.65 12.09
CA GLY A 16 5.86 -3.35 11.40
C GLY A 16 4.56 -2.53 11.38
N ILE A 17 4.09 -2.09 12.55
CA ILE A 17 2.81 -1.37 12.67
C ILE A 17 2.90 0.01 12.02
N SER A 18 3.91 0.82 12.38
CA SER A 18 4.03 2.18 11.86
C SER A 18 4.32 2.18 10.36
N GLY A 19 5.15 1.26 9.88
CA GLY A 19 5.47 1.13 8.46
C GLY A 19 4.26 0.67 7.64
N ALA A 20 3.46 -0.26 8.15
CA ALA A 20 2.20 -0.66 7.50
C ALA A 20 1.20 0.51 7.44
N ALA A 21 1.02 1.23 8.54
CA ALA A 21 0.14 2.41 8.60
C ALA A 21 0.60 3.52 7.64
N TRP A 22 1.90 3.82 7.64
CA TRP A 22 2.50 4.80 6.73
C TRP A 22 2.34 4.40 5.26
N LEU A 23 2.56 3.12 4.94
CA LEU A 23 2.41 2.60 3.58
C LEU A 23 0.96 2.72 3.09
N SER A 24 -0.01 2.41 3.94
CA SER A 24 -1.44 2.64 3.67
C SER A 24 -1.73 4.12 3.42
N GLY A 25 -1.29 5.00 4.32
CA GLY A 25 -1.52 6.44 4.22
C GLY A 25 -0.91 7.03 2.95
N ASN A 26 0.32 6.64 2.62
CA ASN A 26 0.99 7.05 1.39
C ASN A 26 0.19 6.60 0.15
N ILE A 27 -0.28 5.36 0.11
CA ILE A 27 -1.08 4.85 -1.01
C ILE A 27 -2.41 5.60 -1.15
N PHE A 28 -3.13 5.85 -0.05
CA PHE A 28 -4.36 6.63 -0.06
C PHE A 28 -4.14 8.08 -0.50
N ALA A 29 -3.07 8.72 -0.04
CA ALA A 29 -2.75 10.09 -0.39
C ALA A 29 -2.56 10.28 -1.90
N LEU A 30 -1.96 9.30 -2.60
CA LEU A 30 -1.84 9.35 -4.06
C LEU A 30 -3.21 9.34 -4.75
N SER A 31 -4.19 8.59 -4.22
CA SER A 31 -5.54 8.52 -4.78
C SER A 31 -6.39 9.75 -4.44
N ILE A 32 -6.43 10.12 -3.16
CA ILE A 32 -7.34 11.15 -2.64
C ILE A 32 -6.83 12.55 -2.98
N ASN A 33 -5.53 12.79 -2.81
CA ASN A 33 -4.97 14.12 -3.01
C ASN A 33 -4.40 14.26 -4.42
N THR A 34 -3.51 13.36 -4.84
CA THR A 34 -2.77 13.57 -6.09
C THR A 34 -3.64 13.36 -7.32
N VAL A 35 -4.44 12.29 -7.39
CA VAL A 35 -5.33 12.10 -8.55
C VAL A 35 -6.41 13.18 -8.62
N ALA A 36 -6.98 13.60 -7.48
CA ALA A 36 -7.95 14.70 -7.47
C ALA A 36 -7.33 15.98 -8.05
N ALA A 37 -6.13 16.37 -7.62
CA ALA A 37 -5.42 17.52 -8.16
C ALA A 37 -5.10 17.36 -9.67
N LEU A 38 -4.75 16.16 -10.12
CA LEU A 38 -4.52 15.90 -11.55
C LEU A 38 -5.79 16.04 -12.39
N GLN A 39 -6.95 15.63 -11.87
CA GLN A 39 -8.24 15.79 -12.54
C GLN A 39 -8.70 17.25 -12.53
N GLU A 40 -8.50 17.97 -11.43
CA GLU A 40 -8.79 19.40 -11.32
C GLU A 40 -7.96 20.21 -12.33
N SER A 41 -6.66 19.93 -12.47
CA SER A 41 -5.81 20.60 -13.47
C SER A 41 -6.24 20.37 -14.91
N ILE A 42 -6.92 19.26 -15.22
CA ILE A 42 -7.52 19.06 -16.55
C ILE A 42 -8.70 20.02 -16.73
N HIS A 43 -9.61 20.06 -15.76
CA HIS A 43 -10.86 20.79 -15.87
C HIS A 43 -10.71 22.30 -15.74
N GLU A 44 -9.99 22.75 -14.72
CA GLU A 44 -9.88 24.15 -14.32
C GLU A 44 -8.74 24.84 -15.05
N ASP A 45 -7.55 24.23 -15.03
CA ASP A 45 -6.33 24.82 -15.61
C ASP A 45 -6.15 24.49 -17.10
N LYS A 46 -7.02 23.66 -17.69
CA LYS A 46 -6.97 23.20 -19.09
C LYS A 46 -5.64 22.56 -19.47
N VAL A 47 -5.00 21.87 -18.53
CA VAL A 47 -3.75 21.15 -18.80
C VAL A 47 -4.02 19.98 -19.73
N SER A 48 -3.18 19.82 -20.77
CA SER A 48 -3.33 18.74 -21.74
C SER A 48 -3.38 17.36 -21.04
N PRO A 49 -4.32 16.47 -21.41
CA PRO A 49 -4.43 15.14 -20.83
C PRO A 49 -3.14 14.31 -20.94
N SER A 50 -2.37 14.51 -22.02
CA SER A 50 -1.06 13.87 -22.21
C SER A 50 -0.03 14.28 -21.15
N ILE A 51 -0.03 15.54 -20.72
CA ILE A 51 0.85 16.05 -19.66
C ILE A 51 0.44 15.43 -18.33
N ILE A 52 -0.86 15.32 -18.07
CA ILE A 52 -1.37 14.72 -16.84
C ILE A 52 -1.03 13.23 -16.76
N ALA A 53 -1.18 12.49 -17.86
CA ALA A 53 -0.73 11.10 -17.95
C ALA A 53 0.78 10.97 -17.68
N LYS A 54 1.61 11.90 -18.18
CA LYS A 54 3.05 11.97 -17.85
C LYS A 54 3.30 12.22 -16.37
N GLN A 55 2.56 13.13 -15.73
CA GLN A 55 2.71 13.39 -14.29
C GLN A 55 2.30 12.19 -13.45
N TRP A 56 1.17 11.56 -13.77
CA TRP A 56 0.77 10.31 -13.16
C TRP A 56 1.84 9.22 -13.35
N SER A 57 2.41 9.08 -14.55
CA SER A 57 3.43 8.06 -14.83
C SER A 57 4.71 8.27 -14.01
N ARG A 58 5.12 9.52 -13.79
CA ARG A 58 6.27 9.86 -12.94
C ARG A 58 5.97 9.58 -11.47
N MET A 59 4.80 9.96 -10.99
CA MET A 59 4.33 9.66 -9.65
C MET A 59 4.30 8.14 -9.41
N TYR A 60 3.71 7.38 -10.34
CA TYR A 60 3.65 5.92 -10.28
C TYR A 60 5.05 5.30 -10.21
N ALA A 61 6.00 5.78 -11.04
CA ALA A 61 7.37 5.29 -11.02
C ALA A 61 8.04 5.51 -9.65
N LYS A 62 7.87 6.68 -9.04
CA LYS A 62 8.38 6.94 -7.68
C LYS A 62 7.78 5.99 -6.65
N GLY A 63 6.45 5.82 -6.66
CA GLY A 63 5.76 4.91 -5.76
C GLY A 63 6.17 3.45 -5.95
N LYS A 64 6.35 3.00 -7.20
CA LYS A 64 6.82 1.64 -7.53
C LYS A 64 8.24 1.38 -7.05
N THR A 65 9.11 2.40 -7.02
CA THR A 65 10.48 2.27 -6.50
C THR A 65 10.52 2.29 -4.97
N GLN A 66 9.66 3.10 -4.33
CA GLN A 66 9.67 3.31 -2.88
C GLN A 66 8.86 2.27 -2.09
N ASN A 67 7.65 1.94 -2.55
CA ASN A 67 6.68 1.19 -1.74
C ASN A 67 7.04 -0.30 -1.55
N PRO A 68 7.52 -1.04 -2.58
CA PRO A 68 7.82 -2.47 -2.41
C PRO A 68 8.96 -2.76 -1.42
N PRO A 69 10.10 -2.03 -1.41
CA PRO A 69 11.12 -2.21 -0.38
C PRO A 69 10.59 -1.96 1.04
N ILE A 70 9.75 -0.94 1.22
CA ILE A 70 9.14 -0.64 2.53
C ILE A 70 8.18 -1.75 2.94
N ALA A 71 7.33 -2.23 2.03
CA ALA A 71 6.44 -3.37 2.29
C ALA A 71 7.22 -4.63 2.69
N ALA A 72 8.36 -4.89 2.04
CA ALA A 72 9.23 -6.01 2.38
C ALA A 72 9.85 -5.86 3.77
N ALA A 73 10.33 -4.66 4.13
CA ALA A 73 10.87 -4.39 5.46
C ALA A 73 9.80 -4.58 6.56
N VAL A 74 8.60 -4.04 6.35
CA VAL A 74 7.45 -4.19 7.24
C VAL A 74 7.06 -5.66 7.40
N ALA A 75 6.95 -6.39 6.29
CA ALA A 75 6.62 -7.82 6.32
C ALA A 75 7.70 -8.65 7.01
N ALA A 76 8.98 -8.32 6.80
CA ALA A 76 10.09 -8.98 7.49
C ALA A 76 10.02 -8.75 9.01
N SER A 77 9.68 -7.53 9.45
CA SER A 77 9.45 -7.25 10.88
C SER A 77 8.30 -8.08 11.45
N PHE A 78 7.17 -8.19 10.73
CA PHE A 78 6.06 -9.04 11.16
C PHE A 78 6.41 -10.52 11.15
N PHE A 79 7.11 -11.04 10.14
CA PHE A 79 7.54 -12.44 10.13
C PHE A 79 8.54 -12.76 11.25
N TYR A 80 9.44 -11.84 11.57
CA TYR A 80 10.32 -11.98 12.73
C TYR A 80 9.51 -12.12 14.03
N LEU A 81 8.50 -11.26 14.24
CA LEU A 81 7.61 -11.35 15.40
C LEU A 81 6.79 -12.64 15.41
N ALA A 82 6.33 -13.11 14.25
CA ALA A 82 5.61 -14.38 14.13
C ALA A 82 6.47 -15.58 14.52
N TRP A 83 7.75 -15.54 14.15
CA TRP A 83 8.74 -16.57 14.48
C TRP A 83 9.13 -16.54 15.97
N SER A 84 9.23 -15.34 16.56
CA SER A 84 9.58 -15.16 17.97
C SER A 84 8.40 -15.28 18.93
N ALA A 85 7.17 -15.48 18.43
CA ALA A 85 5.99 -15.58 19.27
C ALA A 85 6.02 -16.87 20.11
N PRO A 86 5.75 -16.81 21.43
CA PRO A 86 5.64 -18.00 22.28
C PRO A 86 4.58 -18.97 21.75
N SER A 87 4.85 -20.28 21.87
CA SER A 87 3.97 -21.36 21.41
C SER A 87 2.67 -21.50 22.22
N ASP A 88 2.56 -20.83 23.37
CA ASP A 88 1.48 -21.04 24.35
C ASP A 88 0.48 -19.87 24.43
N THR A 89 -0.73 -20.16 23.93
CA THR A 89 -2.06 -19.92 24.53
C THR A 89 -2.40 -18.56 25.16
N PHE A 90 -3.29 -17.80 24.53
CA PHE A 90 -4.20 -16.87 25.25
C PHE A 90 -5.46 -17.63 25.71
N PRO A 91 -6.07 -17.25 26.87
CA PRO A 91 -7.20 -17.98 27.44
C PRO A 91 -8.45 -17.81 26.58
N ALA A 92 -8.88 -18.92 25.97
CA ALA A 92 -10.23 -19.42 25.63
C ALA A 92 -11.43 -18.48 25.36
N ASN A 93 -11.30 -17.15 25.19
CA ASN A 93 -12.50 -16.29 25.06
C ASN A 93 -12.38 -15.04 24.17
N ARG A 94 -11.37 -14.97 23.29
CA ARG A 94 -11.34 -14.00 22.17
C ARG A 94 -10.86 -14.74 20.92
N ALA A 95 -11.43 -14.39 19.76
CA ALA A 95 -11.24 -15.05 18.47
C ALA A 95 -9.84 -15.69 18.30
N THR A 96 -9.81 -17.00 18.11
CA THR A 96 -8.67 -17.93 18.25
C THR A 96 -7.59 -17.79 17.18
N LEU A 97 -7.05 -16.58 16.97
CA LEU A 97 -5.83 -16.39 16.18
C LEU A 97 -4.63 -16.36 17.14
N SER A 98 -3.70 -17.30 16.96
CA SER A 98 -2.42 -17.25 17.70
C SER A 98 -1.67 -15.96 17.35
N LEU A 99 -0.83 -15.46 18.27
CA LEU A 99 0.03 -14.28 18.02
C LEU A 99 0.85 -14.43 16.74
N SER A 100 1.41 -15.63 16.54
CA SER A 100 2.14 -15.98 15.31
C SER A 100 1.24 -15.90 14.07
N GLY A 101 -0.01 -16.34 14.17
CA GLY A 101 -1.01 -16.22 13.11
C GLY A 101 -1.38 -14.77 12.76
N LEU A 102 -1.53 -13.90 13.76
CA LEU A 102 -1.80 -12.47 13.56
C LEU A 102 -0.65 -11.78 12.84
N TYR A 103 0.59 -11.98 13.31
CA TYR A 103 1.77 -11.39 12.66
C TYR A 103 2.02 -11.96 11.26
N SER A 104 1.86 -13.27 11.06
CA SER A 104 1.98 -13.88 9.73
C SER A 104 0.94 -13.31 8.76
N SER A 105 -0.31 -13.17 9.22
CA SER A 105 -1.38 -12.57 8.43
C SER A 105 -1.09 -11.11 8.10
N ALA A 106 -0.58 -10.34 9.05
CA ALA A 106 -0.17 -8.94 8.86
C ALA A 106 0.94 -8.81 7.80
N ALA A 107 1.93 -9.70 7.80
CA ALA A 107 2.99 -9.74 6.81
C ALA A 107 2.44 -10.07 5.41
N VAL A 108 1.66 -11.14 5.29
CA VAL A 108 1.10 -11.61 4.01
C VAL A 108 0.17 -10.59 3.39
N VAL A 109 -0.75 -10.02 4.18
CA VAL A 109 -1.69 -9.01 3.66
C VAL A 109 -0.95 -7.74 3.23
N THR A 110 0.08 -7.30 3.96
CA THR A 110 0.91 -6.14 3.57
C THR A 110 1.62 -6.37 2.24
N LEU A 111 2.15 -7.57 2.00
CA LEU A 111 2.79 -7.94 0.73
C LEU A 111 1.77 -8.08 -0.42
N GLY A 112 0.50 -8.28 -0.10
CA GLY A 112 -0.60 -8.42 -1.06
C GLY A 112 -0.76 -7.25 -2.03
N ILE A 113 -0.20 -6.07 -1.71
CA ILE A 113 -0.17 -4.92 -2.63
C ILE A 113 0.48 -5.23 -3.98
N VAL A 114 1.49 -6.11 -3.99
CA VAL A 114 2.25 -6.46 -5.21
C VAL A 114 1.41 -7.31 -6.16
N PRO A 115 0.90 -8.51 -5.75
CA PRO A 115 0.05 -9.31 -6.62
C PRO A 115 -1.25 -8.56 -6.99
N PHE A 116 -1.83 -7.77 -6.09
CA PHE A 116 -3.00 -6.95 -6.43
C PHE A 116 -2.68 -5.95 -7.56
N THR A 117 -1.52 -5.29 -7.52
CA THR A 117 -1.11 -4.36 -8.58
C THR A 117 -0.94 -5.08 -9.92
N LEU A 118 -0.35 -6.28 -9.92
CA LEU A 118 -0.10 -7.05 -11.15
C LEU A 118 -1.38 -7.65 -11.74
N LEU A 119 -2.34 -8.06 -10.91
CA LEU A 119 -3.57 -8.72 -11.37
C LEU A 119 -4.69 -7.72 -11.69
N ALA A 120 -4.92 -6.74 -10.82
CA ALA A 120 -6.09 -5.85 -10.93
C ALA A 120 -5.76 -4.50 -11.59
N MET A 121 -4.55 -3.97 -11.41
CA MET A 121 -4.21 -2.61 -11.86
C MET A 121 -3.42 -2.57 -13.17
N VAL A 122 -2.85 -3.70 -13.62
CA VAL A 122 -1.91 -3.72 -14.77
C VAL A 122 -2.52 -3.14 -16.05
N GLY A 123 -3.79 -3.44 -16.34
CA GLY A 123 -4.48 -2.92 -17.53
C GLY A 123 -4.61 -1.39 -17.50
N THR A 124 -5.08 -0.84 -16.38
CA THR A 124 -5.21 0.61 -16.19
C THR A 124 -3.84 1.29 -16.21
N ASN A 125 -2.84 0.72 -15.54
CA ASN A 125 -1.48 1.24 -15.52
C ASN A 125 -0.87 1.30 -16.93
N ASN A 126 -1.06 0.23 -17.73
CA ASN A 126 -0.54 0.16 -19.09
C ASN A 126 -1.20 1.20 -20.00
N SER A 127 -2.51 1.43 -19.85
CA SER A 127 -3.21 2.46 -20.62
C SER A 127 -2.75 3.87 -20.27
N LEU A 128 -2.61 4.20 -18.99
CA LEU A 128 -2.07 5.50 -18.58
C LEU A 128 -0.61 5.69 -19.01
N HIS A 129 0.23 4.65 -18.94
CA HIS A 129 1.59 4.69 -19.47
C HIS A 129 1.64 4.87 -21.00
N ARG A 130 0.68 4.28 -21.73
CA ARG A 130 0.55 4.49 -23.18
C ARG A 130 0.21 5.94 -23.48
N GLN A 131 -0.77 6.51 -22.79
CA GLN A 131 -1.13 7.93 -22.93
C GLN A 131 0.05 8.85 -22.59
N ALA A 132 0.82 8.52 -21.54
CA ALA A 132 2.01 9.28 -21.15
C ALA A 132 3.12 9.30 -22.21
N LYS A 133 3.18 8.28 -23.08
CA LYS A 133 4.14 8.16 -24.17
C LYS A 133 3.58 8.62 -25.52
N SER A 134 2.29 8.89 -25.61
CA SER A 134 1.65 9.35 -26.84
C SER A 134 2.14 10.76 -27.20
N GLU A 135 2.45 10.95 -28.47
CA GLU A 135 2.70 12.26 -29.08
C GLU A 135 1.39 12.85 -29.65
N VAL A 136 0.38 12.00 -29.86
CA VAL A 136 -0.95 12.40 -30.31
C VAL A 136 -1.79 12.78 -29.09
N GLU A 137 -2.61 13.81 -29.26
CA GLU A 137 -3.56 14.26 -28.27
C GLU A 137 -4.56 13.15 -27.92
N VAL A 138 -4.71 12.91 -26.62
CA VAL A 138 -5.56 11.87 -26.06
C VAL A 138 -6.85 12.51 -25.58
N PRO A 139 -8.02 11.87 -25.78
CA PRO A 139 -9.28 12.38 -25.25
C PRO A 139 -9.23 12.63 -23.74
N GLU A 140 -9.70 13.81 -23.33
CA GLU A 140 -9.83 14.21 -21.93
C GLU A 140 -10.63 13.18 -21.12
N ALA A 141 -11.82 12.82 -21.64
CA ALA A 141 -12.73 11.88 -21.00
C ALA A 141 -12.08 10.50 -20.73
N GLU A 142 -11.29 10.00 -21.69
CA GLU A 142 -10.57 8.72 -21.53
C GLU A 142 -9.51 8.80 -20.43
N THR A 143 -8.76 9.91 -20.38
CA THR A 143 -7.73 10.12 -19.36
C THR A 143 -8.36 10.22 -17.97
N MET A 144 -9.46 10.97 -17.84
CA MET A 144 -10.18 11.10 -16.58
C MET A 144 -10.77 9.78 -16.09
N GLU A 145 -11.38 8.99 -16.97
CA GLU A 145 -11.94 7.68 -16.63
C GLU A 145 -10.84 6.75 -16.10
N LEU A 146 -9.69 6.70 -16.79
CA LEU A 146 -8.55 5.89 -16.37
C LEU A 146 -7.98 6.36 -15.02
N LEU A 147 -7.85 7.67 -14.80
CA LEU A 147 -7.41 8.22 -13.52
C LEU A 147 -8.38 7.88 -12.38
N GLY A 148 -9.69 8.00 -12.62
CA GLY A 148 -10.72 7.63 -11.65
C GLY A 148 -10.67 6.13 -11.31
N LYS A 149 -10.59 5.28 -12.34
CA LYS A 149 -10.43 3.83 -12.16
C LYS A 149 -9.15 3.47 -11.42
N TRP A 150 -8.04 4.11 -11.77
CA TRP A 150 -6.76 3.91 -11.08
C TRP A 150 -6.86 4.31 -9.61
N SER A 151 -7.44 5.48 -9.33
CA SER A 151 -7.62 6.00 -7.97
C SER A 151 -8.42 5.03 -7.11
N TYR A 152 -9.55 4.55 -7.61
CA TYR A 152 -10.40 3.57 -6.93
C TYR A 152 -9.66 2.26 -6.61
N LEU A 153 -8.99 1.67 -7.61
CA LEU A 153 -8.20 0.44 -7.40
C LEU A 153 -7.05 0.68 -6.42
N ASN A 154 -6.41 1.85 -6.49
CA ASN A 154 -5.31 2.20 -5.61
C ASN A 154 -5.77 2.43 -4.16
N VAL A 155 -7.01 2.91 -3.94
CA VAL A 155 -7.63 2.91 -2.60
C VAL A 155 -7.78 1.48 -2.09
N ILE A 156 -8.34 0.56 -2.87
CA ILE A 156 -8.44 -0.85 -2.47
C ILE A 156 -7.06 -1.41 -2.11
N ARG A 157 -6.04 -1.10 -2.91
CA ARG A 157 -4.64 -1.48 -2.62
C ARG A 157 -4.16 -0.93 -1.27
N GLY A 158 -4.52 0.30 -0.92
CA GLY A 158 -4.16 0.92 0.36
C GLY A 158 -4.76 0.22 1.57
N CYS A 159 -5.90 -0.47 1.41
CA CYS A 159 -6.52 -1.25 2.49
C CYS A 159 -5.68 -2.46 2.93
N PHE A 160 -4.84 -3.02 2.05
CA PHE A 160 -3.99 -4.18 2.39
C PHE A 160 -3.01 -3.89 3.54
N PRO A 161 -2.13 -2.87 3.45
CA PRO A 161 -1.27 -2.50 4.57
C PRO A 161 -2.06 -1.90 5.74
N LEU A 162 -3.24 -1.33 5.53
CA LEU A 162 -4.11 -0.91 6.65
C LEU A 162 -4.55 -2.10 7.50
N VAL A 163 -5.03 -3.17 6.85
CA VAL A 163 -5.37 -4.42 7.54
C VAL A 163 -4.14 -4.99 8.24
N GLY A 164 -2.98 -4.96 7.61
CA GLY A 164 -1.71 -5.34 8.24
C GLY A 164 -1.41 -4.56 9.52
N ALA A 165 -1.58 -3.24 9.50
CA ALA A 165 -1.41 -2.38 10.68
C ALA A 165 -2.41 -2.73 11.79
N VAL A 166 -3.69 -2.94 11.44
CA VAL A 166 -4.75 -3.32 12.40
C VAL A 166 -4.44 -4.67 13.05
N LEU A 167 -4.05 -5.68 12.26
CA LEU A 167 -3.66 -7.00 12.79
C LEU A 167 -2.45 -6.89 13.73
N GLY A 168 -1.48 -6.04 13.39
CA GLY A 168 -0.36 -5.74 14.29
C GLY A 168 -0.81 -5.07 15.58
N LEU A 169 -1.70 -4.07 15.52
CA LEU A 169 -2.25 -3.39 16.70
C LEU A 169 -3.06 -4.32 17.62
N MET A 170 -3.78 -5.29 17.07
CA MET A 170 -4.52 -6.29 17.86
C MET A 170 -3.61 -7.13 18.75
N THR A 171 -2.31 -7.21 18.46
CA THR A 171 -1.34 -7.91 19.32
C THR A 171 -0.91 -7.10 20.55
N LEU A 172 -1.29 -5.82 20.63
CA LEU A 172 -1.01 -4.94 21.76
C LEU A 172 -2.15 -4.88 22.80
N ALA A 173 -3.31 -5.50 22.51
CA ALA A 173 -4.56 -5.40 23.26
C ALA A 173 -4.91 -6.68 24.04
#